data_AF-A0A5E4LB59-F1
#
_entry.id   AF-A0A5E4LB59-F1
#
_cell.length_a   1.000
_cell.length_b   1.000
_cell.length_c   1.000
_cell.angle_alpha   90.00
_cell.angle_beta   90.00
_cell.angle_gamma   90.00
#
_symmetry.space_group_name_H-M   'P 1'
#
loop_
_entity.id
_entity.type
_entity.pdbx_description
1 polymer ?
#
loop_
_entity_poly.entity_id
_entity_poly.type
_entity_poly.pdbx_seq_one_letter_code
_entity_poly.pdbx_strand_id
1 'polypeptide(L)'
;MIYTDSFYGFFFFILIGAALSIIFNKKDRLSTFASFISAAIASIFGIIFSLSVVFGETFDLALPGSSFFNFGFSVDRLSAFFILLISVSVFAVSIYSIGYVREYFGKKNIGYLGFLYNIFILSMILVVSANNAIMFLIVW
;
A
#
# COMPACT_ATOMS: atom_id res chain seq x y z
N MET A 1 2.05 4.63 -19.89
CA MET A 1 1.75 5.94 -19.24
C MET A 1 0.78 5.76 -18.08
N ILE A 2 -0.46 5.29 -18.30
CA ILE A 2 -1.49 5.15 -17.24
C ILE A 2 -1.05 4.24 -16.07
N TYR A 3 -0.32 3.16 -16.35
CA TYR A 3 0.18 2.23 -15.32
C TYR A 3 1.18 2.90 -14.36
N THR A 4 2.06 3.75 -14.86
CA THR A 4 3.09 4.42 -14.05
C THR A 4 2.46 5.42 -13.08
N ASP A 5 1.50 6.22 -13.55
CA ASP A 5 0.79 7.19 -12.72
C ASP A 5 -0.04 6.50 -11.63
N SER A 6 -0.64 5.36 -11.97
CA SER A 6 -1.43 4.57 -11.00
C SER A 6 -0.55 3.96 -9.91
N PHE A 7 0.64 3.47 -10.27
CA PHE A 7 1.62 2.98 -9.32
C PHE A 7 2.06 4.09 -8.35
N TYR A 8 2.47 5.25 -8.86
CA TYR A 8 2.86 6.37 -7.97
C TYR A 8 1.69 6.90 -7.13
N GLY A 9 0.47 6.88 -7.67
CA GLY A 9 -0.75 7.20 -6.92
C GLY A 9 -0.94 6.30 -5.70
N PHE A 10 -0.77 4.97 -5.85
CA PHE A 10 -0.82 4.03 -4.74
C PHE A 10 0.19 4.41 -3.63
N PHE A 11 1.45 4.63 -3.99
CA PHE A 11 2.51 4.96 -3.03
C PHE A 11 2.25 6.30 -2.34
N PHE A 12 1.81 7.30 -3.09
CA PHE A 12 1.51 8.62 -2.55
C PHE A 12 0.41 8.55 -1.48
N PHE A 13 -0.72 7.92 -1.80
CA PHE A 13 -1.84 7.84 -0.87
C PHE A 13 -1.55 6.94 0.34
N ILE A 14 -0.87 5.81 0.17
CA ILE A 14 -0.55 4.92 1.30
C ILE A 14 0.44 5.57 2.28
N LEU A 15 1.46 6.29 1.76
CA LEU A 15 2.43 7.00 2.59
C LEU A 15 1.83 8.23 3.28
N ILE A 16 0.95 8.97 2.59
CA ILE A 16 0.20 10.07 3.22
C ILE A 16 -0.72 9.54 4.31
N GLY A 17 -1.42 8.43 4.07
CA GLY A 17 -2.25 7.77 5.09
C GLY A 17 -1.45 7.41 6.33
N ALA A 18 -0.27 6.80 6.14
CA ALA A 18 0.65 6.47 7.22
C ALA A 18 1.13 7.72 7.99
N ALA A 19 1.62 8.74 7.29
CA ALA A 19 2.15 9.96 7.89
C ALA A 19 1.06 10.75 8.65
N LEU A 20 -0.09 10.97 8.02
CA LEU A 20 -1.21 11.70 8.64
C LEU A 20 -1.77 10.96 9.86
N SER A 21 -1.74 9.63 9.88
CA SER A 21 -2.17 8.85 11.04
C SER A 21 -1.30 9.13 12.27
N ILE A 22 0.02 9.28 12.10
CA ILE A 22 0.94 9.68 13.17
C ILE A 22 0.75 11.16 13.54
N ILE A 23 0.66 12.05 12.55
CA ILE A 23 0.52 13.50 12.80
C ILE A 23 -0.76 13.78 13.61
N PHE A 24 -1.84 13.07 13.32
CA PHE A 24 -3.12 13.21 14.03
C PHE A 24 -3.32 12.18 15.14
N ASN A 25 -2.25 11.56 15.66
CA ASN A 25 -2.33 10.49 16.65
C ASN A 25 -3.16 10.87 17.90
N LYS A 26 -3.11 12.14 18.33
CA LYS A 26 -3.92 12.64 19.48
C LYS A 26 -5.42 12.83 19.17
N LYS A 27 -5.84 12.72 17.91
CA LYS A 27 -7.20 13.00 17.43
C LYS A 27 -7.74 11.77 16.71
N ASP A 28 -8.27 10.80 17.47
CA ASP A 28 -8.71 9.48 17.00
C ASP A 28 -9.56 9.53 15.71
N ARG A 29 -10.55 10.42 15.67
CA ARG A 29 -11.43 10.58 14.50
C ARG A 29 -10.67 11.03 13.25
N LEU A 30 -9.78 12.01 13.36
CA LEU A 30 -9.00 12.48 12.22
C LEU A 30 -7.99 11.41 11.78
N SER A 31 -7.34 10.74 12.72
CA SER A 31 -6.41 9.65 12.41
C SER A 31 -7.11 8.49 11.68
N THR A 32 -8.32 8.13 12.10
CA THR A 32 -9.14 7.09 11.45
C THR A 32 -9.43 7.46 10.00
N PHE A 33 -9.98 8.65 9.76
CA PHE A 33 -10.30 9.06 8.39
C PHE A 33 -9.05 9.22 7.53
N ALA A 34 -8.00 9.86 8.05
CA ALA A 34 -6.77 10.06 7.31
C ALA A 34 -6.09 8.74 6.93
N SER A 35 -6.05 7.76 7.83
CA SER A 35 -5.47 6.44 7.56
C SER A 35 -6.33 5.64 6.57
N PHE A 36 -7.60 5.39 6.91
CA PHE A 36 -8.40 4.40 6.18
C PHE A 36 -8.99 4.93 4.87
N ILE A 37 -9.32 6.23 4.77
CA ILE A 37 -9.73 6.79 3.47
C ILE A 37 -8.53 6.80 2.51
N SER A 38 -7.35 7.18 2.98
CA SER A 38 -6.16 7.18 2.13
C SER A 38 -5.80 5.78 1.65
N ALA A 39 -5.88 4.76 2.52
CA ALA A 39 -5.69 3.36 2.13
C ALA A 39 -6.76 2.86 1.14
N ALA A 40 -8.03 3.26 1.31
CA ALA A 40 -9.09 2.96 0.34
C ALA A 40 -8.80 3.61 -1.02
N ILE A 41 -8.39 4.87 -1.07
CA ILE A 41 -8.01 5.55 -2.32
C ILE A 41 -6.78 4.88 -2.95
N ALA A 42 -5.74 4.59 -2.15
CA ALA A 42 -4.56 3.87 -2.61
C ALA A 42 -4.96 2.53 -3.24
N SER A 43 -5.87 1.78 -2.64
CA SER A 43 -6.33 0.50 -3.18
C SER A 43 -7.06 0.62 -4.53
N ILE A 44 -7.76 1.73 -4.80
CA ILE A 44 -8.34 1.98 -6.13
C ILE A 44 -7.22 2.13 -7.16
N PHE A 45 -6.16 2.88 -6.84
CA PHE A 45 -4.97 2.97 -7.68
C PHE A 45 -4.28 1.61 -7.88
N GLY A 46 -4.21 0.79 -6.83
CA GLY A 46 -3.68 -0.59 -6.91
C GLY A 46 -4.51 -1.50 -7.82
N ILE A 47 -5.84 -1.39 -7.79
CA ILE A 47 -6.76 -2.10 -8.70
C ILE A 47 -6.52 -1.64 -10.15
N ILE A 48 -6.46 -0.34 -10.40
CA ILE A 48 -6.23 0.20 -11.74
C ILE A 48 -4.85 -0.24 -12.28
N PHE A 49 -3.81 -0.17 -11.44
CA PHE A 49 -2.46 -0.59 -11.78
C PHE A 49 -2.41 -2.08 -12.13
N SER A 50 -2.94 -2.94 -11.26
CA SER A 50 -2.95 -4.39 -11.49
C SER A 50 -3.72 -4.80 -12.75
N LEU A 51 -4.92 -4.24 -12.98
CA LEU A 51 -5.68 -4.51 -14.20
C LEU A 51 -4.91 -4.06 -15.45
N SER A 52 -4.21 -2.93 -15.38
CA SER A 52 -3.39 -2.43 -16.50
C SER A 52 -2.25 -3.39 -16.85
N VAL A 53 -1.59 -3.99 -15.86
CA VAL A 53 -0.49 -4.96 -16.09
C VAL A 53 -1.02 -6.33 -16.52
N VAL A 54 -2.14 -6.80 -15.95
CA VAL A 54 -2.76 -8.08 -16.33
C VAL A 54 -3.10 -8.12 -17.82
N PHE A 55 -3.71 -7.04 -18.35
CA PHE A 55 -4.12 -6.95 -19.75
C PHE A 55 -3.08 -6.30 -20.67
N GLY A 56 -1.96 -5.82 -20.12
CA GLY A 56 -0.95 -5.06 -20.85
C GLY A 56 0.45 -5.69 -20.77
N GLU A 57 1.43 -4.80 -20.66
CA GLU A 57 2.86 -5.12 -20.52
C GLU A 57 3.26 -5.19 -19.05
N THR A 58 4.38 -5.86 -18.78
CA THR A 58 4.99 -5.92 -17.46
C THR A 58 5.55 -4.56 -17.05
N PHE A 59 5.68 -4.33 -15.75
CA PHE A 59 6.21 -3.09 -15.20
C PHE A 59 7.49 -3.35 -14.41
N ASP A 60 8.56 -2.65 -14.76
CA ASP A 60 9.85 -2.75 -14.09
C ASP A 60 10.29 -1.38 -13.55
N LEU A 61 10.71 -1.36 -12.29
CA LEU A 61 11.27 -0.21 -11.60
C LEU A 61 12.64 -0.58 -11.04
N ALA A 62 13.69 -0.09 -11.67
CA ALA A 62 15.05 -0.21 -11.16
C ALA A 62 15.37 0.93 -10.18
N LEU A 63 15.90 0.58 -9.02
CA LEU A 63 16.43 1.53 -8.05
C LEU A 63 17.96 1.57 -8.15
N PRO A 64 18.60 2.71 -7.81
CA PRO A 64 20.06 2.78 -7.76
C PRO A 64 20.62 1.71 -6.83
N GLY A 65 21.50 0.86 -7.36
CA GLY A 65 22.10 -0.26 -6.65
C GLY A 65 23.59 -0.41 -6.99
N SER A 66 24.24 -1.37 -6.35
CA SER A 66 25.62 -1.74 -6.68
C SER A 66 25.63 -2.93 -7.64
N SER A 67 26.76 -3.23 -8.29
CA SER A 67 26.88 -4.43 -9.13
C SER A 67 26.57 -5.74 -8.41
N PHE A 68 26.66 -5.77 -7.08
CA PHE A 68 26.33 -6.94 -6.26
C PHE A 68 24.89 -6.93 -5.73
N PHE A 69 24.24 -5.77 -5.66
CA PHE A 69 22.90 -5.60 -5.11
C PHE A 69 22.03 -4.83 -6.11
N ASN A 70 21.22 -5.58 -6.85
CA ASN A 70 20.19 -5.02 -7.70
C ASN A 70 18.94 -4.78 -6.85
N PHE A 71 18.58 -3.52 -6.62
CA PHE A 71 17.33 -3.17 -5.96
C PHE A 71 16.31 -2.76 -7.00
N GLY A 72 15.12 -3.34 -6.94
CA GLY A 72 14.07 -2.99 -7.86
C GLY A 72 12.81 -3.80 -7.64
N PHE A 73 11.79 -3.41 -8.39
CA PHE A 73 10.51 -4.08 -8.40
C PHE A 73 10.16 -4.45 -9.82
N SER A 74 9.67 -5.67 -10.00
CA SER A 74 9.23 -6.22 -11.26
C SER A 74 7.84 -6.78 -11.07
N VAL A 75 6.88 -6.26 -11.82
CA VAL A 75 5.47 -6.65 -11.76
C VAL A 75 5.12 -7.31 -13.08
N ASP A 76 5.06 -8.64 -13.04
CA ASP A 76 4.52 -9.45 -14.13
C ASP A 76 3.00 -9.67 -13.93
N ARG A 77 2.41 -10.50 -14.80
CA ARG A 77 0.96 -10.80 -14.73
C ARG A 77 0.57 -11.57 -13.47
N LEU A 78 1.48 -12.36 -12.89
CA LEU A 78 1.22 -13.11 -11.67
C LEU A 78 1.27 -12.19 -10.45
N SER A 79 2.30 -11.34 -10.34
CA SER A 79 2.39 -10.28 -9.34
C SER A 79 1.17 -9.36 -9.42
N ALA A 80 0.77 -8.95 -10.63
CA ALA A 80 -0.40 -8.10 -10.83
C ALA A 80 -1.69 -8.75 -10.33
N PHE A 81 -1.88 -10.06 -10.53
CA PHE A 81 -3.01 -10.80 -9.96
C PHE A 81 -3.03 -10.74 -8.42
N PHE A 82 -1.88 -10.92 -7.76
CA PHE A 82 -1.82 -10.79 -6.29
C PHE A 82 -2.04 -9.35 -5.82
N ILE A 83 -1.49 -8.36 -6.52
CA ILE A 83 -1.73 -6.94 -6.22
C ILE A 83 -3.23 -6.62 -6.31
N LEU A 84 -3.94 -7.18 -7.30
CA LEU A 84 -5.39 -7.02 -7.43
C LEU A 84 -6.12 -7.60 -6.22
N LEU A 85 -5.80 -8.83 -5.82
CA LEU A 85 -6.40 -9.48 -4.64
C LEU A 85 -6.16 -8.70 -3.35
N ILE A 86 -4.93 -8.23 -3.14
CA ILE A 86 -4.56 -7.40 -1.98
C ILE A 86 -5.36 -6.10 -2.02
N SER A 87 -5.39 -5.42 -3.17
CA SER A 87 -6.05 -4.12 -3.29
C SER A 87 -7.56 -4.21 -3.07
N VAL A 88 -8.25 -5.20 -3.63
CA VAL A 88 -9.69 -5.42 -3.38
C VAL A 88 -9.95 -5.70 -1.89
N SER A 89 -9.10 -6.52 -1.25
CA SER A 89 -9.21 -6.81 0.18
C SER A 89 -8.98 -5.56 1.02
N VAL A 90 -7.97 -4.76 0.71
CA VAL A 90 -7.65 -3.50 1.39
C VAL A 90 -8.78 -2.50 1.27
N PHE A 91 -9.40 -2.39 0.09
CA PHE A 91 -10.55 -1.50 -0.11
C PHE A 91 -11.69 -1.84 0.86
N ALA A 92 -12.09 -3.12 0.91
CA ALA A 92 -13.15 -3.58 1.79
C ALA A 92 -12.79 -3.42 3.28
N VAL A 93 -11.58 -3.82 3.67
CA VAL A 93 -11.09 -3.73 5.06
C VAL A 93 -10.97 -2.27 5.50
N SER A 94 -10.51 -1.37 4.63
CA SER A 94 -10.39 0.07 4.93
C SER A 94 -11.74 0.68 5.27
N ILE A 95 -12.76 0.40 4.44
CA ILE A 95 -14.13 0.89 4.68
C ILE A 95 -14.69 0.36 5.99
N TYR A 96 -14.55 -0.94 6.23
CA TYR A 96 -15.00 -1.57 7.47
C TYR A 96 -14.30 -0.98 8.71
N SER A 97 -13.00 -0.75 8.62
CA SER A 97 -12.16 -0.27 9.73
C SER A 97 -12.57 1.11 10.23
N ILE A 98 -13.15 1.98 9.38
CA ILE A 98 -13.64 3.31 9.79
C ILE A 98 -14.73 3.22 10.87
N GLY A 99 -15.57 2.19 10.81
CA GLY A 99 -16.60 1.92 11.81
C GLY A 99 -16.03 1.17 13.01
N TYR A 100 -15.29 0.09 12.74
CA TYR A 100 -14.73 -0.81 13.74
C TYR A 100 -13.85 -0.10 14.77
N VAL A 101 -12.95 0.79 14.31
CA VAL A 101 -11.96 1.42 15.18
C VAL A 101 -12.58 2.44 16.16
N ARG A 102 -13.82 2.90 15.91
CA ARG A 102 -14.53 3.82 16.81
C ARG A 102 -14.76 3.24 18.20
N GLU A 103 -14.91 1.92 18.31
CA GLU A 103 -15.07 1.24 19.61
C GLU A 103 -13.82 1.36 20.49
N TYR A 104 -12.67 1.62 19.87
CA TYR A 104 -11.36 1.71 20.53
C TYR A 104 -10.89 3.15 20.78
N PHE A 105 -11.70 4.15 20.46
CA PHE A 105 -11.38 5.56 20.74
C PHE A 105 -11.14 5.78 22.24
N GLY A 106 -10.06 6.48 22.57
CA GLY A 106 -9.59 6.69 23.94
C GLY A 106 -9.07 5.42 24.67
N LYS A 107 -9.22 4.22 24.11
CA LYS A 107 -8.77 2.95 24.70
C LYS A 107 -7.45 2.45 24.13
N LYS A 108 -7.20 2.71 22.84
CA LYS A 108 -6.01 2.30 22.09
C LYS A 108 -5.50 3.47 21.27
N ASN A 109 -4.24 3.39 20.87
CA ASN A 109 -3.64 4.41 20.03
C ASN A 109 -4.00 4.17 18.56
N ILE A 110 -4.95 4.97 18.06
CA ILE A 110 -5.45 4.84 16.69
C ILE A 110 -4.44 5.32 15.64
N GLY A 111 -3.60 6.30 16.00
CA GLY A 111 -2.50 6.76 15.13
C GLY A 111 -1.49 5.69 14.79
N TYR A 112 -1.04 4.93 15.78
CA TYR A 112 -0.12 3.81 15.54
C TYR A 112 -0.80 2.68 14.77
N LEU A 113 -2.06 2.37 15.09
CA LEU A 113 -2.83 1.38 14.34
C LEU A 113 -2.91 1.74 12.85
N GLY A 114 -3.29 2.98 12.53
CA GLY A 114 -3.41 3.44 11.15
C GLY A 114 -2.06 3.52 10.42
N PHE A 115 -1.00 3.95 11.09
CA PHE A 115 0.36 3.91 10.55
C PHE A 115 0.78 2.48 10.19
N LEU A 116 0.70 1.55 11.15
CA LEU A 116 1.08 0.16 10.95
C LEU A 116 0.23 -0.52 9.87
N TYR A 117 -1.06 -0.20 9.81
CA TYR A 117 -1.96 -0.68 8.76
C TYR A 117 -1.47 -0.27 7.36
N ASN A 118 -1.16 1.01 7.15
CA ASN A 118 -0.69 1.50 5.85
C ASN A 118 0.69 0.92 5.48
N ILE A 119 1.63 0.86 6.43
CA ILE A 119 2.96 0.28 6.20
C ILE A 119 2.88 -1.22 5.90
N PHE A 120 2.00 -1.95 6.59
CA PHE A 120 1.76 -3.36 6.33
C PHE A 120 1.25 -3.58 4.90
N ILE A 121 0.29 -2.78 4.44
CA ILE A 121 -0.23 -2.87 3.07
C ILE A 121 0.85 -2.54 2.04
N LEU A 122 1.64 -1.49 2.30
CA LEU A 122 2.77 -1.14 1.45
C LEU A 122 3.74 -2.33 1.33
N SER A 123 4.16 -2.91 2.45
CA SER A 123 5.00 -4.11 2.50
C SER A 123 4.41 -5.25 1.68
N MET A 124 3.11 -5.57 1.84
CA MET A 124 2.47 -6.65 1.07
C MET A 124 2.52 -6.44 -0.45
N ILE A 125 2.35 -5.21 -0.93
CA ILE A 125 2.51 -4.88 -2.35
C ILE A 125 3.97 -4.99 -2.80
N LEU A 126 4.91 -4.56 -1.96
CA LEU A 126 6.34 -4.66 -2.27
C LEU A 126 6.83 -6.11 -2.31
N VAL A 127 6.36 -6.97 -1.41
CA VAL A 127 6.71 -8.40 -1.34
C VAL A 127 6.40 -9.10 -2.66
N VAL A 128 5.19 -8.90 -3.19
CA VAL A 128 4.77 -9.53 -4.46
C VAL A 128 5.39 -8.89 -5.69
N SER A 129 5.99 -7.70 -5.54
CA SER A 129 6.66 -6.97 -6.61
C SER A 129 8.19 -7.12 -6.57
N ALA A 130 8.75 -7.83 -5.59
CA ALA A 130 10.18 -7.91 -5.38
C ALA A 130 10.87 -8.64 -6.56
N ASN A 131 11.91 -8.03 -7.14
CA ASN A 131 12.60 -8.60 -8.30
C ASN A 131 13.64 -9.68 -7.95
N ASN A 132 13.98 -9.86 -6.67
CA ASN A 132 14.91 -10.89 -6.19
C ASN A 132 14.70 -11.21 -4.70
N ALA A 133 15.40 -12.26 -4.22
CA ALA A 133 15.29 -12.75 -2.85
C ALA A 133 15.74 -11.75 -1.78
N ILE A 134 16.73 -10.89 -2.07
CA ILE A 134 17.21 -9.89 -1.10
C ILE A 134 16.14 -8.81 -0.93
N MET A 135 15.58 -8.32 -2.04
CA MET A 135 14.51 -7.35 -2.01
C MET A 135 13.28 -7.91 -1.30
N PHE A 136 12.93 -9.17 -1.58
CA PHE A 136 11.86 -9.88 -0.89
C PHE A 136 12.07 -9.90 0.64
N LEU A 137 13.26 -10.28 1.11
CA LEU A 137 13.58 -10.33 2.55
C LEU A 137 13.54 -8.97 3.24
N ILE A 138 13.86 -7.88 2.53
CA ILE A 138 13.83 -6.52 3.10
C ILE A 138 12.39 -6.05 3.34
N VAL A 139 11.47 -6.44 2.46
CA VAL A 139 10.09 -5.94 2.46
C VAL A 139 9.08 -6.91 3.09
N TRP A 140 9.50 -8.15 3.39
CA TRP A 140 8.72 -9.18 4.10
C TRP A 140 8.67 -8.91 5.61
#